data_AF-A0A1F9BPB3-F1
#
_entry.id   AF-A0A1F9BPB3-F1
#
_cell.length_a   1.000
_cell.length_b   1.000
_cell.length_c   1.000
_cell.angle_alpha   90.00
_cell.angle_beta   90.00
_cell.angle_gamma   90.00
#
_symmetry.space_group_name_H-M   'P 1'
#
loop_
_entity.id
_entity.type
_entity.pdbx_description
1 polymer ?
#
loop_
_entity_poly.entity_id
_entity_poly.type
_entity_poly.pdbx_seq_one_letter_code
_entity_poly.pdbx_strand_id
1 'polypeptide(L)'
;MILEAMRRFPRLLVGFCAVHPLAPGAPREVERCLAAGFRGVGELAWYLEDLGGDLTAVLAPIAELCQHYRAPLLVHTNDPLGPAYPGKAAISLPELYRAIKAFPEVDWILAHWGGGLPFYGLMKKEAPEVFRRVYFDTAASPYLYRSAIYRLVAEMAGPEKILFGSDYPLLPPSRYLQEMEEARLPEAWREMILGKNLARLLGF
;
A
#
# COMPACT_ATOMS: atom_id res chain seq x y z
N MET A 1 13.26 0.01 -19.01
CA MET A 1 13.17 -0.13 -17.52
C MET A 1 12.21 0.95 -16.96
N ILE A 2 11.58 0.82 -15.79
CA ILE A 2 10.44 1.69 -15.33
C ILE A 2 10.65 3.20 -15.59
N LEU A 3 11.83 3.74 -15.27
CA LEU A 3 12.18 5.15 -15.49
C LEU A 3 12.04 5.59 -16.97
N GLU A 4 12.40 4.73 -17.91
CA GLU A 4 12.25 4.97 -19.34
C GLU A 4 10.78 5.01 -19.76
N ALA A 5 9.96 4.11 -19.19
CA ALA A 5 8.52 4.10 -19.44
C ALA A 5 7.85 5.37 -18.91
N MET A 6 8.21 5.81 -17.69
CA MET A 6 7.76 7.09 -17.13
C MET A 6 8.12 8.27 -18.05
N ARG A 7 9.35 8.31 -18.57
CA ARG A 7 9.79 9.36 -19.50
C ARG A 7 9.03 9.33 -20.83
N ARG A 8 8.70 8.13 -21.33
CA ARG A 8 7.94 7.95 -22.57
C ARG A 8 6.45 8.28 -22.41
N PHE A 9 5.88 8.03 -21.23
CA PHE A 9 4.45 8.20 -20.94
C PHE A 9 4.20 9.01 -19.66
N PRO A 10 4.72 10.25 -19.54
CA PRO A 10 4.74 11.00 -18.27
C PRO A 10 3.35 11.44 -17.77
N ARG A 11 2.34 11.41 -18.65
CA ARG A 11 0.93 11.70 -18.29
C ARG A 11 0.13 10.47 -17.88
N LEU A 12 0.69 9.27 -18.08
CA LEU A 12 0.00 8.00 -17.85
C LEU A 12 0.68 7.17 -16.75
N LEU A 13 2.01 7.28 -16.62
CA LEU A 13 2.80 6.43 -15.74
C LEU A 13 3.48 7.25 -14.65
N VAL A 14 3.17 6.88 -13.42
CA VAL A 14 3.88 7.32 -12.21
C VAL A 14 4.62 6.10 -11.66
N GLY A 15 5.93 6.22 -11.46
CA GLY A 15 6.74 5.10 -10.99
C GLY A 15 6.91 5.09 -9.47
N PHE A 16 6.84 3.89 -8.91
CA PHE A 16 7.30 3.57 -7.56
C PHE A 16 8.56 2.68 -7.66
N CYS A 17 9.54 2.92 -6.80
CA CYS A 17 10.79 2.18 -6.80
C CYS A 17 10.66 0.95 -5.90
N ALA A 18 10.67 -0.25 -6.48
CA ALA A 18 10.69 -1.49 -5.72
C ALA A 18 12.13 -1.97 -5.52
N VAL A 19 12.47 -2.33 -4.28
CA VAL A 19 13.75 -2.94 -3.88
C VAL A 19 13.47 -4.06 -2.88
N HIS A 20 14.39 -5.00 -2.75
CA HIS A 20 14.36 -5.90 -1.58
C HIS A 20 14.94 -5.13 -0.38
N PRO A 21 14.25 -5.01 0.77
CA PRO A 21 14.68 -4.14 1.87
C PRO A 21 16.02 -4.56 2.49
N LEU A 22 16.36 -5.85 2.46
CA LEU A 22 17.64 -6.37 2.96
C LEU A 22 18.79 -6.29 1.93
N ALA A 23 18.55 -5.83 0.70
CA ALA A 23 19.62 -5.76 -0.29
C ALA A 23 20.68 -4.70 0.14
N PRO A 24 22.00 -5.00 0.10
CA PRO A 24 23.05 -4.11 0.60
C PRO A 24 23.08 -2.68 0.01
N GLY A 25 22.43 -2.45 -1.14
CA GLY A 25 22.33 -1.15 -1.80
C GLY A 25 20.92 -0.54 -1.82
N ALA A 26 19.93 -1.15 -1.15
CA ALA A 26 18.53 -0.76 -1.25
C ALA A 26 18.28 0.73 -0.95
N PRO A 27 18.82 1.33 0.13
CA PRO A 27 18.58 2.75 0.41
C PRO A 27 19.19 3.67 -0.66
N ARG A 28 20.38 3.34 -1.18
CA ARG A 28 21.02 4.13 -2.25
C ARG A 28 20.22 4.08 -3.55
N GLU A 29 19.65 2.92 -3.86
CA GLU A 29 18.82 2.77 -5.06
C GLU A 29 17.47 3.50 -4.93
N VAL A 30 16.87 3.47 -3.74
CA VAL A 30 15.67 4.26 -3.42
C VAL A 30 15.96 5.75 -3.59
N GLU A 31 17.03 6.26 -2.98
CA GLU A 31 17.43 7.67 -3.10
C GLU A 31 17.65 8.06 -4.58
N ARG A 32 18.38 7.23 -5.34
CA ARG A 32 18.60 7.43 -6.78
C ARG A 32 17.29 7.51 -7.56
N CYS A 33 16.32 6.64 -7.26
CA CYS A 33 15.03 6.62 -7.94
C CYS A 33 14.17 7.84 -7.59
N LEU A 34 14.09 8.21 -6.31
CA LEU A 34 13.36 9.40 -5.87
C LEU A 34 13.95 10.66 -6.49
N ALA A 35 15.27 10.80 -6.52
CA ALA A 35 15.96 11.90 -7.22
C ALA A 35 15.72 11.89 -8.75
N ALA A 36 15.45 10.72 -9.35
CA ALA A 36 15.14 10.56 -10.77
C ALA A 36 13.66 10.80 -11.13
N GLY A 37 12.81 11.14 -10.16
CA GLY A 37 11.40 11.50 -10.38
C GLY A 37 10.38 10.40 -10.08
N PHE A 38 10.79 9.29 -9.45
CA PHE A 38 9.83 8.36 -8.85
C PHE A 38 9.05 9.07 -7.75
N ARG A 39 7.76 8.73 -7.61
CA ARG A 39 6.83 9.43 -6.69
C ARG A 39 6.47 8.59 -5.48
N GLY A 40 7.13 7.46 -5.28
CA GLY A 40 6.89 6.52 -4.19
C GLY A 40 7.91 5.40 -4.17
N VAL A 41 7.88 4.61 -3.11
CA VAL A 41 8.72 3.43 -2.92
C VAL A 41 7.81 2.23 -2.71
N GLY A 42 8.14 1.12 -3.35
CA GLY A 42 7.41 -0.12 -3.30
C GLY A 42 6.90 -0.58 -4.67
N GLU A 43 6.14 -1.67 -4.73
CA GLU A 43 5.78 -2.51 -3.58
C GLU A 43 7.02 -3.18 -2.95
N LEU A 44 7.18 -3.06 -1.63
CA LEU A 44 8.17 -3.83 -0.89
C LEU A 44 7.55 -5.16 -0.45
N ALA A 45 8.11 -6.27 -0.92
CA ALA A 45 7.63 -7.61 -0.61
C ALA A 45 8.78 -8.56 -0.26
N TRP A 46 8.51 -9.51 0.64
CA TRP A 46 9.44 -10.55 1.08
C TRP A 46 8.67 -11.86 1.29
N TYR A 47 8.50 -12.63 0.21
CA TYR A 47 7.61 -13.80 0.22
C TYR A 47 8.24 -15.05 0.84
N LEU A 48 9.55 -15.23 0.66
CA LEU A 48 10.27 -16.46 0.99
C LEU A 48 11.17 -16.30 2.22
N GLU A 49 11.35 -15.08 2.68
CA GLU A 49 12.28 -14.73 3.75
C GLU A 49 11.46 -14.25 4.95
N ASP A 50 11.67 -14.90 6.10
CA ASP A 50 11.44 -14.23 7.37
C ASP A 50 12.48 -13.12 7.44
N LEU A 51 12.04 -11.86 7.40
CA LEU A 51 12.96 -10.73 7.50
C LEU A 51 13.78 -10.78 8.79
N GLY A 52 13.33 -11.55 9.79
CA GLY A 52 14.02 -11.80 11.03
C GLY A 52 14.11 -10.53 11.89
N GLY A 53 13.78 -10.65 13.16
CA GLY A 53 13.97 -9.55 14.10
C GLY A 53 13.04 -8.34 13.88
N ASP A 54 13.54 -7.15 14.22
CA ASP A 54 12.75 -5.92 14.30
C ASP A 54 12.49 -5.32 12.91
N LEU A 55 11.30 -5.58 12.35
CA LEU A 55 10.83 -5.00 11.08
C LEU A 55 11.02 -3.47 11.02
N THR A 56 10.90 -2.78 12.15
CA THR A 56 11.13 -1.34 12.25
C THR A 56 12.55 -0.98 11.80
N ALA A 57 13.55 -1.74 12.26
CA ALA A 57 14.96 -1.51 11.92
C ALA A 57 15.24 -1.84 10.45
N VAL A 58 14.59 -2.87 9.90
CA VAL A 58 14.71 -3.25 8.49
C VAL A 58 14.16 -2.17 7.57
N LEU A 59 13.00 -1.60 7.91
CA LEU A 59 12.35 -0.58 7.08
C LEU A 59 12.91 0.83 7.31
N ALA A 60 13.57 1.09 8.44
CA ALA A 60 14.02 2.42 8.84
C ALA A 60 14.78 3.19 7.74
N PRO A 61 15.82 2.63 7.08
CA PRO A 61 16.59 3.38 6.09
C PRO A 61 15.76 3.82 4.88
N ILE A 62 14.74 3.03 4.51
CA ILE A 62 13.83 3.36 3.40
C ILE A 62 12.75 4.33 3.87
N ALA A 63 12.19 4.11 5.06
CA ALA A 63 11.16 4.98 5.65
C ALA A 63 11.68 6.41 5.87
N GLU A 64 12.93 6.57 6.32
CA GLU A 64 13.59 7.86 6.47
C GLU A 64 13.73 8.62 5.13
N LEU A 65 14.08 7.91 4.06
CA LEU A 65 14.13 8.48 2.71
C LEU A 65 12.73 8.87 2.23
N CYS A 66 11.73 8.01 2.41
CA CYS A 66 10.34 8.32 2.09
C CYS A 66 9.86 9.58 2.82
N GLN A 67 10.19 9.72 4.10
CA GLN A 67 9.87 10.92 4.88
C GLN A 67 10.59 12.16 4.34
N HIS A 68 11.89 12.06 4.04
CA HIS A 68 12.69 13.17 3.50
C HIS A 68 12.15 13.68 2.17
N TYR A 69 11.84 12.78 1.24
CA TYR A 69 11.33 13.09 -0.10
C TYR A 69 9.82 13.32 -0.15
N ARG A 70 9.10 13.12 0.97
CA ARG A 70 7.63 13.13 1.05
C ARG A 70 7.00 12.18 0.03
N ALA A 71 7.55 10.98 -0.06
CA ALA A 71 7.10 9.92 -0.95
C ALA A 71 6.43 8.81 -0.13
N PRO A 72 5.26 8.30 -0.56
CA PRO A 72 4.61 7.18 0.11
C PRO A 72 5.43 5.88 0.02
N LEU A 73 5.28 5.04 1.04
CA LEU A 73 5.88 3.72 1.14
C LEU A 73 4.79 2.65 1.01
N LEU A 74 4.79 1.94 -0.12
CA LEU A 74 3.92 0.81 -0.40
C LEU A 74 4.57 -0.49 0.08
N VAL A 75 3.93 -1.14 1.05
CA VAL A 75 4.35 -2.43 1.60
C VAL A 75 3.33 -3.48 1.20
N HIS A 76 3.81 -4.57 0.62
CA HIS A 76 3.00 -5.77 0.42
C HIS A 76 2.47 -6.21 1.78
N THR A 77 1.17 -6.44 1.91
CA THR A 77 0.61 -7.04 3.12
C THR A 77 -0.42 -8.07 2.75
N ASN A 78 -0.63 -9.10 3.57
CA ASN A 78 -1.63 -10.11 3.30
C ASN A 78 -2.37 -10.52 4.57
N ASP A 79 -3.51 -11.17 4.40
CA ASP A 79 -4.22 -11.83 5.49
C ASP A 79 -3.29 -12.82 6.23
N PRO A 80 -3.23 -12.79 7.58
CA PRO A 80 -2.47 -13.78 8.35
C PRO A 80 -3.23 -15.11 8.50
N LEU A 81 -4.50 -15.15 8.12
CA LEU A 81 -5.41 -16.29 8.27
C LEU A 81 -5.69 -16.95 6.91
N GLY A 82 -6.33 -18.12 6.89
CA GLY A 82 -6.69 -18.78 5.62
C GLY A 82 -5.54 -19.55 4.97
N PRO A 83 -5.76 -20.12 3.77
CA PRO A 83 -4.80 -21.01 3.13
C PRO A 83 -3.53 -20.27 2.67
N ALA A 84 -2.46 -21.04 2.46
CA ALA A 84 -1.29 -20.56 1.73
C ALA A 84 -1.62 -20.45 0.23
N TYR A 85 -1.08 -19.41 -0.42
CA TYR A 85 -1.20 -19.18 -1.86
C TYR A 85 0.09 -18.54 -2.39
N PRO A 86 0.41 -18.67 -3.69
CA PRO A 86 1.55 -17.99 -4.29
C PRO A 86 1.47 -16.46 -4.05
N GLY A 87 2.50 -15.88 -3.45
CA GLY A 87 2.53 -14.47 -3.08
C GLY A 87 2.07 -14.15 -1.66
N LYS A 88 1.67 -15.14 -0.84
CA LYS A 88 1.41 -14.90 0.59
C LYS A 88 2.72 -14.77 1.36
N ALA A 89 3.00 -13.59 1.90
CA ALA A 89 4.20 -13.34 2.70
C ALA A 89 3.99 -13.67 4.19
N ALA A 90 5.09 -13.97 4.87
CA ALA A 90 5.12 -14.22 6.32
C ALA A 90 5.12 -12.89 7.10
N ILE A 91 4.08 -12.07 6.93
CA ILE A 91 3.99 -10.74 7.53
C ILE A 91 3.34 -10.78 8.91
N SER A 92 4.03 -10.20 9.88
CA SER A 92 3.55 -9.99 11.24
C SER A 92 2.86 -8.61 11.34
N LEU A 93 1.52 -8.61 11.44
CA LEU A 93 0.75 -7.36 11.62
C LEU A 93 1.18 -6.56 12.87
N PRO A 94 1.49 -7.18 14.03
CA PRO A 94 2.01 -6.42 15.18
C PRO A 94 3.37 -5.75 14.93
N GLU A 95 4.25 -6.37 14.14
CA GLU A 95 5.52 -5.76 13.74
C GLU A 95 5.32 -4.61 12.77
N LEU A 96 4.44 -4.79 11.78
CA LEU A 96 4.09 -3.73 10.85
C LEU A 96 3.46 -2.53 11.58
N TYR A 97 2.57 -2.78 12.55
CA TYR A 97 2.01 -1.72 13.40
C TYR A 97 3.09 -0.96 14.17
N ARG A 98 4.09 -1.67 14.74
CA ARG A 98 5.23 -1.03 15.42
C ARG A 98 6.06 -0.17 14.46
N ALA A 99 6.32 -0.65 13.25
CA ALA A 99 7.05 0.10 12.24
C ALA A 99 6.28 1.37 11.81
N ILE A 100 4.97 1.27 11.54
CA ILE A 100 4.13 2.43 11.21
C ILE A 100 4.17 3.47 12.33
N LYS A 101 4.04 3.01 13.58
CA LYS A 101 4.10 3.89 14.76
C LYS A 101 5.46 4.59 14.92
N ALA A 102 6.55 3.95 14.52
CA ALA A 102 7.90 4.52 14.60
C ALA A 102 8.15 5.62 13.56
N PHE A 103 7.43 5.61 12.43
CA PHE A 103 7.54 6.59 11.35
C PHE A 103 6.20 7.27 11.06
N PRO A 104 5.69 8.09 11.99
CA PRO A 104 4.33 8.64 11.93
C PRO A 104 4.13 9.74 10.88
N GLU A 105 5.21 10.19 10.22
CA GLU A 105 5.17 11.17 9.13
C GLU A 105 5.35 10.56 7.74
N VAL A 106 5.55 9.23 7.65
CA VAL A 106 5.52 8.51 6.38
C VAL A 106 4.07 8.25 5.99
N ASP A 107 3.74 8.47 4.72
CA ASP A 107 2.48 8.01 4.15
C ASP A 107 2.62 6.53 3.75
N TRP A 108 2.00 5.65 4.51
CA TRP A 108 2.06 4.20 4.32
C TRP A 108 0.92 3.74 3.42
N ILE A 109 1.22 2.97 2.39
CA ILE A 109 0.22 2.24 1.61
C ILE A 109 0.38 0.76 1.93
N LEU A 110 -0.67 0.13 2.42
CA LEU A 110 -0.67 -1.28 2.76
C LEU A 110 -1.48 -2.03 1.70
N ALA A 111 -0.80 -2.90 0.96
CA ALA A 111 -1.41 -3.62 -0.15
C ALA A 111 -2.50 -4.61 0.35
N HIS A 112 -3.41 -5.01 -0.52
CA HIS A 112 -4.38 -6.09 -0.25
C HIS A 112 -5.20 -5.86 1.03
N TRP A 113 -5.77 -4.65 1.17
CA TRP A 113 -6.56 -4.24 2.34
C TRP A 113 -5.81 -4.23 3.67
N GLY A 114 -4.47 -4.25 3.67
CA GLY A 114 -3.68 -4.15 4.90
C GLY A 114 -3.76 -5.38 5.80
N GLY A 115 -4.10 -6.55 5.29
CA GLY A 115 -4.19 -7.79 6.07
C GLY A 115 -5.21 -7.76 7.22
N GLY A 116 -6.21 -6.88 7.15
CA GLY A 116 -7.23 -6.71 8.20
C GLY A 116 -6.95 -5.57 9.18
N LEU A 117 -5.85 -4.84 9.01
CA LEU A 117 -5.53 -3.66 9.83
C LEU A 117 -6.62 -2.56 9.89
N PRO A 118 -7.46 -2.31 8.86
CA PRO A 118 -8.55 -1.34 8.96
C PRO A 118 -9.47 -1.55 10.16
N PHE A 119 -9.71 -2.81 10.57
CA PHE A 119 -10.56 -3.13 11.72
C PHE A 119 -10.00 -2.56 13.03
N TYR A 120 -8.69 -2.61 13.22
CA TYR A 120 -8.06 -2.08 14.45
C TYR A 120 -8.08 -0.54 14.49
N GLY A 121 -8.33 0.13 13.36
CA GLY A 121 -8.58 1.56 13.32
C GLY A 121 -9.83 2.00 14.10
N LEU A 122 -10.75 1.07 14.40
CA LEU A 122 -11.94 1.33 15.22
C LEU A 122 -11.65 1.40 16.73
N MET A 123 -10.43 1.11 17.16
CA MET A 123 -10.05 1.18 18.57
C MET A 123 -10.12 2.62 19.09
N LYS A 124 -10.56 2.80 20.34
CA LYS A 124 -10.78 4.13 20.94
C LYS A 124 -9.50 4.94 21.18
N LYS A 125 -8.34 4.31 21.17
CA LYS A 125 -7.06 4.90 21.58
C LYS A 125 -5.94 4.41 20.66
N GLU A 126 -4.91 5.23 20.52
CA GLU A 126 -3.64 4.95 19.84
C GLU A 126 -3.74 4.60 18.35
N ALA A 127 -4.44 3.52 17.98
CA ALA A 127 -4.52 3.02 16.61
C ALA A 127 -5.05 4.06 15.60
N PRO A 128 -6.08 4.88 15.90
CA PRO A 128 -6.50 5.95 14.98
C PRO A 128 -5.38 6.95 14.68
N GLU A 129 -4.56 7.25 15.67
CA GLU A 129 -3.43 8.18 15.53
C GLU A 129 -2.27 7.52 14.76
N VAL A 130 -1.97 6.24 15.04
CA VAL A 130 -0.96 5.48 14.29
C VAL A 130 -1.36 5.33 12.82
N PHE A 131 -2.65 5.13 12.54
CA PHE A 131 -3.17 4.97 11.18
C PHE A 131 -3.51 6.28 10.47
N ARG A 132 -3.19 7.44 11.07
CA ARG A 132 -3.53 8.75 10.48
C ARG A 132 -2.96 8.96 9.08
N ARG A 133 -1.85 8.32 8.74
CA ARG A 133 -1.17 8.35 7.43
C ARG A 133 -1.10 6.98 6.76
N VAL A 134 -1.98 6.07 7.15
CA VAL A 134 -2.10 4.75 6.52
C VAL A 134 -3.23 4.77 5.50
N TYR A 135 -2.94 4.19 4.34
CA TYR A 135 -3.84 3.97 3.22
C TYR A 135 -3.85 2.48 2.88
N PHE A 136 -4.96 1.99 2.33
CA PHE A 136 -5.16 0.59 1.99
C PHE A 136 -5.51 0.47 0.52
N ASP A 137 -4.81 -0.39 -0.23
CA ASP A 137 -5.19 -0.61 -1.63
C ASP A 137 -6.11 -1.82 -1.82
N THR A 138 -6.78 -1.84 -2.98
CA THR A 138 -7.74 -2.88 -3.38
C THR A 138 -7.07 -4.08 -4.06
N ALA A 139 -5.75 -4.13 -4.17
CA ALA A 139 -5.03 -5.12 -4.96
C ALA A 139 -5.43 -6.57 -4.57
N ALA A 140 -5.58 -7.45 -5.55
CA ALA A 140 -6.05 -8.83 -5.42
C ALA A 140 -7.43 -9.03 -4.74
N SER A 141 -8.20 -7.97 -4.46
CA SER A 141 -9.50 -8.07 -3.75
C SER A 141 -10.42 -9.17 -4.30
N PRO A 142 -10.59 -9.35 -5.63
CA PRO A 142 -11.46 -10.39 -6.16
C PRO A 142 -11.03 -11.85 -5.92
N TYR A 143 -9.80 -12.07 -5.46
CA TYR A 143 -9.32 -13.39 -5.02
C TYR A 143 -9.40 -13.58 -3.51
N LEU A 144 -9.32 -12.50 -2.75
CA LEU A 144 -9.14 -12.56 -1.30
C LEU A 144 -10.44 -12.40 -0.52
N TYR A 145 -11.33 -11.53 -0.99
CA TYR A 145 -12.52 -11.12 -0.23
C TYR A 145 -13.78 -11.10 -1.10
N ARG A 146 -14.94 -11.12 -0.44
CA ARG A 146 -16.22 -10.83 -1.10
C ARG A 146 -16.31 -9.31 -1.36
N SER A 147 -17.08 -8.92 -2.37
CA SER A 147 -17.31 -7.50 -2.74
C SER A 147 -17.82 -6.63 -1.57
N ALA A 148 -18.41 -7.20 -0.51
CA ALA A 148 -18.75 -6.43 0.69
C ALA A 148 -17.55 -5.69 1.34
N ILE A 149 -16.31 -6.14 1.11
CA ILE A 149 -15.11 -5.55 1.71
C ILE A 149 -14.96 -4.05 1.41
N TYR A 150 -15.27 -3.61 0.19
CA TYR A 150 -15.06 -2.22 -0.20
C TYR A 150 -15.89 -1.26 0.65
N ARG A 151 -17.16 -1.62 0.90
CA ARG A 151 -18.04 -0.81 1.74
C ARG A 151 -17.61 -0.86 3.20
N LEU A 152 -17.33 -2.06 3.71
CA LEU A 152 -16.96 -2.24 5.11
C LEU A 152 -15.68 -1.46 5.45
N VAL A 153 -14.64 -1.54 4.61
CA VAL A 153 -13.40 -0.80 4.85
C VAL A 153 -13.63 0.71 4.72
N ALA A 154 -14.47 1.16 3.77
CA ALA A 154 -14.79 2.58 3.64
C ALA A 154 -15.52 3.12 4.88
N GLU A 155 -16.40 2.33 5.47
CA GLU A 155 -17.10 2.67 6.73
C GLU A 155 -16.18 2.62 7.95
N MET A 156 -15.19 1.72 7.97
CA MET A 156 -14.25 1.58 9.10
C MET A 156 -13.13 2.63 9.10
N ALA A 157 -12.48 2.84 7.95
CA ALA A 157 -11.28 3.66 7.83
C ALA A 157 -11.52 5.00 7.12
N GLY A 158 -12.66 5.17 6.46
CA GLY A 158 -12.95 6.31 5.60
C GLY A 158 -12.64 5.99 4.12
N PRO A 159 -13.52 6.36 3.17
CA PRO A 159 -13.30 6.15 1.74
C PRO A 159 -12.05 6.90 1.23
N GLU A 160 -11.60 7.96 1.91
CA GLU A 160 -10.42 8.75 1.60
C GLU A 160 -9.09 8.04 1.90
N LYS A 161 -9.15 6.91 2.60
CA LYS A 161 -8.01 6.06 2.95
C LYS A 161 -7.82 4.87 2.01
N ILE A 162 -8.73 4.68 1.05
CA ILE A 162 -8.71 3.53 0.15
C ILE A 162 -8.16 3.95 -1.21
N LEU A 163 -7.20 3.18 -1.74
CA LEU A 163 -6.58 3.41 -3.05
C LEU A 163 -6.93 2.28 -4.00
N PHE A 164 -7.20 2.59 -5.26
CA PHE A 164 -7.38 1.56 -6.26
C PHE A 164 -6.05 0.91 -6.64
N GLY A 165 -5.94 -0.40 -6.38
CA GLY A 165 -4.88 -1.28 -6.84
C GLY A 165 -5.51 -2.46 -7.59
N SER A 166 -5.02 -2.76 -8.80
CA SER A 166 -5.60 -3.81 -9.65
C SER A 166 -4.77 -5.09 -9.73
N ASP A 167 -3.52 -5.06 -9.25
CA ASP A 167 -2.50 -6.07 -9.55
C ASP A 167 -2.37 -6.43 -11.02
N TYR A 168 -2.62 -5.51 -11.94
CA TYR A 168 -2.41 -5.79 -13.36
C TYR A 168 -0.98 -6.29 -13.60
N PRO A 169 -0.77 -7.41 -14.33
CA PRO A 169 -1.74 -8.09 -15.20
C PRO A 169 -2.53 -9.26 -14.58
N LEU A 170 -2.43 -9.50 -13.26
CA LEU A 170 -3.09 -10.60 -12.58
C LEU A 170 -4.62 -10.58 -12.76
N LEU A 171 -5.23 -9.38 -12.66
CA LEU A 171 -6.67 -9.19 -12.85
C LEU A 171 -6.95 -7.93 -13.71
N PRO A 172 -7.98 -7.96 -14.57
CA PRO A 172 -8.39 -6.78 -15.31
C PRO A 172 -9.11 -5.78 -14.38
N PRO A 173 -8.88 -4.46 -14.52
CA PRO A 173 -9.57 -3.43 -13.74
C PRO A 173 -11.10 -3.52 -13.75
N SER A 174 -11.69 -4.02 -14.86
CA SER A 174 -13.14 -4.19 -14.99
C SER A 174 -13.76 -5.07 -13.90
N ARG A 175 -13.01 -6.07 -13.40
CA ARG A 175 -13.50 -6.95 -12.33
C ARG A 175 -13.71 -6.19 -11.02
N TYR A 176 -12.82 -5.26 -10.71
CA TYR A 176 -12.93 -4.43 -9.51
C TYR A 176 -14.07 -3.42 -9.62
N LEU A 177 -14.28 -2.83 -10.80
CA LEU A 177 -15.40 -1.93 -11.05
C LEU A 177 -16.75 -2.65 -10.82
N GLN A 178 -16.86 -3.88 -11.31
CA GLN A 178 -18.03 -4.73 -11.06
C GLN A 178 -18.22 -5.01 -9.57
N GLU A 179 -17.17 -5.37 -8.83
CA GLU A 179 -17.29 -5.61 -7.39
C GLU A 179 -17.69 -4.34 -6.61
N MET A 180 -17.18 -3.17 -6.98
CA MET A 180 -17.59 -1.89 -6.36
C MET A 180 -19.07 -1.58 -6.62
N GLU A 181 -19.60 -1.95 -7.79
CA GLU A 181 -21.03 -1.86 -8.10
C GLU A 181 -21.87 -2.86 -7.29
N GLU A 182 -21.42 -4.11 -7.18
CA GLU A 182 -22.07 -5.14 -6.35
C GLU A 182 -22.09 -4.76 -4.87
N ALA A 183 -21.01 -4.11 -4.38
CA ALA A 183 -20.91 -3.52 -3.05
C ALA A 183 -21.80 -2.27 -2.87
N ARG A 184 -22.40 -1.79 -3.97
CA ARG A 184 -23.27 -0.61 -4.06
C ARG A 184 -22.60 0.69 -3.60
N LEU A 185 -21.28 0.82 -3.76
CA LEU A 185 -20.56 1.99 -3.26
C LEU A 185 -21.18 3.30 -3.80
N PRO A 186 -21.35 4.33 -2.95
CA PRO A 186 -21.74 5.66 -3.41
C PRO A 186 -20.78 6.16 -4.49
N GLU A 187 -21.30 6.88 -5.49
CA GLU A 187 -20.49 7.40 -6.61
C GLU A 187 -19.27 8.19 -6.13
N ALA A 188 -19.48 9.09 -5.16
CA ALA A 188 -18.40 9.88 -4.58
C ALA A 188 -17.28 9.02 -3.99
N TRP A 189 -17.60 7.88 -3.37
CA TRP A 189 -16.60 6.98 -2.81
C TRP A 189 -15.86 6.23 -3.93
N ARG A 190 -16.55 5.82 -4.99
CA ARG A 190 -15.92 5.19 -6.16
C ARG A 190 -14.91 6.12 -6.81
N GLU A 191 -15.28 7.38 -7.06
CA GLU A 191 -14.37 8.37 -7.64
C GLU A 191 -13.14 8.63 -6.76
N MET A 192 -13.34 8.64 -5.43
CA MET A 192 -12.25 8.76 -4.46
C MET A 192 -11.25 7.62 -4.60
N ILE A 193 -11.75 6.38 -4.55
CA ILE A 193 -10.95 5.16 -4.61
C ILE A 193 -10.24 5.03 -5.95
N LEU A 194 -10.94 5.26 -7.07
CA LEU A 194 -10.44 5.04 -8.43
C LEU A 194 -9.35 6.00 -8.88
N GLY A 195 -9.09 7.08 -8.14
CA GLY A 195 -7.93 7.91 -8.45
C GLY A 195 -7.78 9.19 -7.64
N LYS A 196 -8.87 9.81 -7.15
CA LYS A 196 -8.75 11.11 -6.47
C LYS A 196 -7.91 11.02 -5.19
N ASN A 197 -7.99 9.90 -4.47
CA ASN A 197 -7.21 9.69 -3.25
C ASN A 197 -5.71 9.61 -3.54
N LEU A 198 -5.30 8.79 -4.53
CA LEU A 198 -3.89 8.68 -4.91
C LEU A 198 -3.38 9.99 -5.53
N ALA A 199 -4.20 10.66 -6.34
CA ALA A 199 -3.87 11.96 -6.91
C ALA A 199 -3.55 12.98 -5.81
N ARG A 200 -4.43 13.10 -4.81
CA ARG A 200 -4.21 13.95 -3.64
C ARG A 200 -2.98 13.56 -2.84
N LEU A 201 -2.76 12.27 -2.61
CA LEU A 201 -1.59 11.75 -1.88
C LEU A 201 -0.28 12.13 -2.58
N LEU A 202 -0.26 12.07 -3.91
CA LEU A 202 0.90 12.39 -4.73
C LEU A 202 1.01 13.88 -5.10
N GLY A 203 0.05 14.72 -4.72
CA GLY A 203 0.04 16.16 -4.98
C GLY A 203 -0.25 16.55 -6.44
N PHE A 204 -1.11 15.79 -7.12
CA PHE A 204 -1.67 16.14 -8.43
C PHE A 204 -2.90 17.04 -8.35
#